data_AF-A0A9E5UX86-F1
#
_entry.id   AF-A0A9E5UX86-F1
#
_cell.length_a   1.000
_cell.length_b   1.000
_cell.length_c   1.000
_cell.angle_alpha   90.00
_cell.angle_beta   90.00
_cell.angle_gamma   90.00
#
_symmetry.space_group_name_H-M   'P 1'
#
loop_
_entity.id
_entity.type
_entity.pdbx_description
1 polymer ?
#
loop_
_entity_poly.entity_id
_entity_poly.type
_entity_poly.pdbx_seq_one_letter_code
_entity_poly.pdbx_strand_id
1 'polypeptide(L)'
;PLFCGPWANGLLILDSDIPMVSPPAELLQQAADYQQPLFQQGRGEAVYHLPNGERFSSNLCTGILLFEKHHLHLPTIERYFGKVDETYRWTDQEIYIQALSQHRPVARLPADTYPLSGPVGPETICKHYTSPKREQLWLEGVHLLKNTLLPS
;
A
#
# COMPACT_ATOMS: atom_id res chain seq x y z
N PRO A 1 3.52 7.05 10.24
CA PRO A 1 4.96 6.76 10.24
C PRO A 1 5.23 5.83 9.05
N LEU A 2 5.98 6.30 8.06
CA LEU A 2 6.50 5.45 6.99
C LEU A 2 7.58 4.56 7.61
N PHE A 3 7.33 3.26 7.78
CA PHE A 3 8.38 2.34 8.22
C PHE A 3 9.16 1.87 7.00
N CYS A 4 10.35 2.44 6.78
CA CYS A 4 11.31 1.93 5.80
C CYS A 4 12.39 1.12 6.54
N GLY A 5 12.23 -0.20 6.59
CA GLY A 5 13.32 -1.09 6.97
C GLY A 5 14.17 -1.41 5.75
N PRO A 6 15.51 -1.27 5.79
CA PRO A 6 16.36 -1.74 4.71
C PRO A 6 16.35 -3.27 4.69
N TRP A 7 15.73 -3.86 3.67
CA TRP A 7 15.96 -5.24 3.26
C TRP A 7 16.89 -5.18 2.05
N ALA A 8 17.85 -6.08 1.91
CA ALA A 8 19.10 -5.89 1.15
C ALA A 8 19.02 -5.05 -0.16
N ASN A 9 17.95 -5.16 -0.96
CA ASN A 9 17.67 -4.29 -2.12
C ASN A 9 16.21 -3.75 -2.22
N GLY A 10 15.38 -4.00 -1.19
CA GLY A 10 13.94 -3.72 -1.18
C GLY A 10 13.53 -2.51 -0.32
N LEU A 11 12.37 -1.94 -0.64
CA LEU A 11 11.68 -0.89 0.11
C LEU A 11 10.29 -1.39 0.49
N LEU A 12 10.02 -1.43 1.79
CA LEU A 12 8.66 -1.55 2.33
C LEU A 12 8.15 -0.16 2.69
N ILE A 13 6.94 0.14 2.21
CA ILE A 13 6.15 1.33 2.49
C ILE A 13 4.91 0.87 3.23
N LEU A 14 4.65 1.50 4.38
CA LEU A 14 3.48 1.28 5.22
C LEU A 14 2.86 2.62 5.59
N ASP A 15 1.56 2.77 5.37
CA ASP A 15 0.81 3.92 5.83
C ASP A 15 0.73 3.97 7.35
N SER A 16 0.59 5.19 7.87
CA SER A 16 0.58 5.46 9.31
C SER A 16 -0.62 4.91 10.07
N ASP A 17 -1.71 4.64 9.36
CA ASP A 17 -3.01 4.20 9.87
C ASP A 17 -3.21 2.68 9.65
N ILE A 18 -2.11 1.93 9.63
CA ILE A 18 -2.07 0.47 9.55
C ILE A 18 -1.48 -0.12 10.84
N PRO A 19 -2.31 -0.40 11.87
CA PRO A 19 -1.86 -1.15 13.04
C PRO A 19 -1.62 -2.62 12.67
N MET A 20 -0.46 -3.14 13.06
CA MET A 20 -0.14 -4.55 13.01
C MET A 20 -0.78 -5.26 14.20
N VAL A 21 -1.58 -6.28 13.93
CA VAL A 21 -2.26 -7.13 14.92
C VAL A 21 -1.39 -8.35 15.26
N SER A 22 -0.68 -8.88 14.26
CA SER A 22 0.27 -9.98 14.40
C SER A 22 1.54 -9.73 13.56
N PRO A 23 2.64 -10.47 13.80
CA PRO A 23 3.86 -10.35 13.00
C PRO A 23 3.60 -10.73 11.53
N PRO A 24 3.99 -9.89 10.55
CA PRO A 24 3.72 -10.12 9.12
C PRO A 24 4.77 -11.06 8.49
N ALA A 25 4.88 -12.29 9.00
CA ALA A 25 5.94 -13.22 8.64
C ALA A 25 5.96 -13.54 7.13
N GLU A 26 4.82 -13.64 6.49
CA GLU A 26 4.71 -13.85 5.04
C GLU A 26 5.17 -12.63 4.24
N LEU A 27 5.02 -11.42 4.78
CA LEU A 27 5.47 -10.19 4.14
C LEU A 27 7.00 -10.10 4.18
N LEU A 28 7.58 -10.54 5.30
CA LEU A 28 9.04 -10.72 5.45
C LEU A 28 9.57 -11.82 4.51
N GLN A 29 8.85 -12.93 4.40
CA GLN A 29 9.24 -14.05 3.53
C GLN A 29 9.12 -13.68 2.05
N GLN A 30 8.01 -13.04 1.64
CA GLN A 30 7.84 -12.51 0.30
C GLN A 30 9.03 -11.64 -0.07
N ALA A 31 9.44 -10.73 0.81
CA ALA A 31 10.60 -9.90 0.55
C ALA A 31 11.94 -10.63 0.42
N ALA A 32 12.09 -11.80 1.03
CA ALA A 32 13.28 -12.61 0.86
C ALA A 32 13.30 -13.29 -0.52
N ASP A 33 12.13 -13.72 -1.02
CA ASP A 33 11.97 -14.50 -2.25
C ASP A 33 11.56 -13.64 -3.47
N TYR A 34 11.76 -12.32 -3.36
CA TYR A 34 10.98 -11.33 -4.09
C TYR A 34 11.34 -11.18 -5.58
N GLN A 35 10.32 -11.15 -6.46
CA GLN A 35 10.51 -10.96 -7.91
C GLN A 35 9.67 -9.84 -8.55
N GLN A 36 8.65 -9.33 -7.86
CA GLN A 36 7.70 -8.35 -8.44
C GLN A 36 7.12 -7.45 -7.35
N PRO A 37 6.77 -6.18 -7.63
CA PRO A 37 6.12 -5.31 -6.67
C PRO A 37 4.84 -5.94 -6.08
N LEU A 38 4.57 -5.67 -4.80
CA LEU A 38 3.48 -6.25 -4.01
C LEU A 38 2.70 -5.10 -3.43
N PHE A 39 1.41 -5.09 -3.76
CA PHE A 39 0.49 -4.06 -3.33
C PHE A 39 -0.54 -4.64 -2.36
N GLN A 40 -1.05 -3.80 -1.48
CA GLN A 40 -2.34 -4.05 -0.85
C GLN A 40 -3.44 -4.04 -1.92
N GLN A 41 -4.41 -4.94 -1.80
CA GLN A 41 -5.58 -4.92 -2.68
C GLN A 41 -6.53 -3.79 -2.27
N GLY A 42 -6.86 -2.88 -3.19
CA GLY A 42 -7.77 -1.77 -2.97
C GLY A 42 -9.24 -2.18 -2.89
N ARG A 43 -10.08 -1.24 -2.45
CA ARG A 43 -11.53 -1.44 -2.30
C ARG A 43 -12.25 -1.15 -3.62
N GLY A 44 -12.24 -2.12 -4.52
CA GLY A 44 -12.76 -1.96 -5.88
C GLY A 44 -11.77 -1.23 -6.79
N GLU A 45 -12.27 -0.79 -7.94
CA GLU A 45 -11.45 -0.12 -8.96
C GLU A 45 -11.55 1.40 -8.80
N ALA A 46 -10.40 2.06 -8.58
CA ALA A 46 -10.26 3.50 -8.62
C ALA A 46 -9.99 3.94 -10.07
N VAL A 47 -10.59 5.07 -10.49
CA VAL A 47 -10.36 5.66 -11.81
C VAL A 47 -9.67 7.01 -11.64
N TYR A 48 -8.55 7.18 -12.33
CA TYR A 48 -7.72 8.36 -12.29
C TYR A 48 -7.83 9.11 -13.61
N HIS A 49 -8.09 10.41 -13.51
CA HIS A 49 -8.22 11.32 -14.65
C HIS A 49 -7.05 12.29 -14.64
N LEU A 50 -6.24 12.28 -15.68
CA LEU A 50 -5.12 13.21 -15.84
C LEU A 50 -5.58 14.48 -16.58
N PRO A 51 -4.95 15.64 -16.33
CA PRO A 51 -5.32 16.91 -16.98
C PRO A 51 -5.26 16.87 -18.51
N ASN A 52 -4.37 16.03 -19.07
CA ASN A 52 -4.23 15.84 -20.51
C ASN A 52 -5.33 14.96 -21.15
N GLY A 53 -6.35 14.55 -20.38
CA GLY A 53 -7.46 13.72 -20.84
C GLY A 53 -7.20 12.21 -20.79
N GLU A 54 -5.99 11.78 -20.44
CA GLU A 54 -5.71 10.36 -20.21
C GLU A 54 -6.44 9.87 -18.95
N ARG A 55 -6.79 8.58 -18.98
CA ARG A 55 -7.38 7.89 -17.84
C ARG A 55 -6.74 6.54 -17.64
N PHE A 56 -6.64 6.12 -16.38
CA PHE A 56 -6.31 4.75 -16.03
C PHE A 56 -7.09 4.33 -14.81
N SER A 57 -7.29 3.03 -14.65
CA SER A 57 -7.98 2.47 -13.51
C SER A 57 -7.12 1.42 -12.83
N SER A 58 -7.30 1.26 -11.52
CA SER A 58 -6.51 0.32 -10.73
C SER A 58 -7.27 -0.10 -9.49
N ASN A 59 -7.12 -1.37 -9.12
CA ASN A 59 -7.60 -1.92 -7.85
C ASN A 59 -6.46 -2.08 -6.83
N LEU A 60 -5.35 -1.39 -7.00
CA LEU A 60 -4.19 -1.45 -6.11
C LEU A 60 -4.26 -0.31 -5.08
N CYS A 61 -3.79 -0.59 -3.87
CA CYS A 61 -3.61 0.40 -2.81
C CYS A 61 -2.15 0.41 -2.37
N THR A 62 -1.60 1.60 -2.13
CA THR A 62 -0.20 1.78 -1.72
C THR A 62 0.01 1.85 -0.22
N GLY A 63 -1.06 1.65 0.57
CA GLY A 63 -0.93 1.64 2.02
C GLY A 63 0.01 0.56 2.54
N ILE A 64 0.08 -0.57 1.84
CA ILE A 64 1.18 -1.54 1.96
C ILE A 64 1.77 -1.74 0.58
N LEU A 65 3.02 -1.36 0.42
CA LEU A 65 3.73 -1.48 -0.85
C LEU A 65 5.15 -1.98 -0.59
N LEU A 66 5.50 -3.10 -1.20
CA LEU A 66 6.86 -3.64 -1.23
C LEU A 66 7.37 -3.61 -2.68
N PHE A 67 8.62 -3.21 -2.89
CA PHE A 67 9.27 -3.22 -4.20
C PHE A 67 10.78 -3.06 -4.07
N GLU A 68 11.55 -3.45 -5.09
CA GLU A 68 12.96 -3.10 -5.18
C GLU A 68 13.16 -1.79 -5.96
N LYS A 69 14.20 -1.02 -5.64
CA LYS A 69 14.46 0.26 -6.31
C LYS A 69 14.50 0.16 -7.84
N HIS A 70 15.05 -0.93 -8.36
CA HIS A 70 15.14 -1.19 -9.80
C HIS A 70 13.77 -1.47 -10.46
N HIS A 71 12.72 -1.71 -9.67
CA HIS A 71 11.35 -1.81 -10.17
C HIS A 71 10.77 -0.45 -10.58
N LEU A 72 11.24 0.65 -9.98
CA LEU A 72 10.73 1.98 -10.29
C LEU A 72 11.14 2.39 -11.70
N HIS A 73 10.14 2.52 -12.58
CA HIS A 73 10.35 3.04 -13.92
C HIS A 73 10.36 4.58 -13.91
N LEU A 74 11.54 5.15 -13.66
CA LEU A 74 11.73 6.62 -13.61
C LEU A 74 11.18 7.36 -14.85
N PRO A 75 11.34 6.86 -16.09
CA PRO A 75 10.75 7.52 -17.26
C PRO A 75 9.22 7.56 -17.26
N THR A 76 8.54 6.67 -16.52
CA THR A 76 7.09 6.78 -16.30
C THR A 76 6.78 7.91 -15.33
N ILE A 77 7.57 8.08 -14.27
CA ILE A 77 7.40 9.15 -13.30
C ILE A 77 7.63 10.53 -13.95
N GLU A 78 8.71 10.68 -14.72
CA GLU A 78 9.00 11.93 -15.45
C GLU A 78 7.88 12.27 -16.43
N ARG A 79 7.41 11.28 -17.20
CA ARG A 79 6.29 11.46 -18.12
C ARG A 79 4.99 11.78 -17.39
N TYR A 80 4.77 11.22 -16.21
CA TYR A 80 3.60 11.53 -15.37
C TYR A 80 3.63 13.01 -14.98
N PHE A 81 4.76 13.50 -14.47
CA PHE A 81 4.90 14.90 -14.10
C PHE A 81 4.83 15.87 -15.30
N GLY A 82 5.15 15.40 -16.52
CA GLY A 82 4.90 16.17 -17.74
C GLY A 82 3.42 16.28 -18.15
N LYS A 83 2.51 15.50 -17.55
CA LYS A 83 1.06 15.50 -17.85
C LYS A 83 0.22 16.24 -16.81
N VAL A 84 0.80 16.51 -15.64
CA VAL A 84 0.12 17.20 -14.54
C VAL A 84 0.57 18.65 -14.51
N ASP A 85 -0.34 19.54 -14.16
CA ASP A 85 -0.05 20.95 -13.90
C ASP A 85 -0.05 21.25 -12.40
N GLU A 86 0.25 22.49 -12.02
CA GLU A 86 0.31 22.94 -10.62
C GLU A 86 -1.06 22.87 -9.91
N THR A 87 -2.16 22.77 -10.65
CA THR A 87 -3.52 22.71 -10.10
C THR A 87 -3.98 21.28 -9.86
N TYR A 88 -3.31 20.31 -10.49
CA TYR A 88 -3.64 18.90 -10.36
C TYR A 88 -3.19 18.34 -9.01
N ARG A 89 -4.15 17.88 -8.22
CA ARG A 89 -3.90 17.17 -6.97
C ARG A 89 -3.63 15.71 -7.24
N TRP A 90 -2.38 15.40 -7.58
CA TRP A 90 -1.92 14.03 -7.68
C TRP A 90 -1.82 13.37 -6.30
N THR A 91 -1.91 12.04 -6.29
CA THR A 91 -1.62 11.22 -5.12
C THR A 91 -0.32 10.42 -5.31
N ASP A 92 0.35 10.12 -4.21
CA ASP A 92 1.46 9.18 -4.20
C ASP A 92 1.03 7.79 -4.72
N GLN A 93 -0.19 7.36 -4.40
CA GLN A 93 -0.78 6.13 -4.90
C GLN A 93 -0.79 6.07 -6.43
N GLU A 94 -1.24 7.14 -7.11
CA GLU A 94 -1.23 7.23 -8.57
C GLU A 94 0.17 7.02 -9.15
N ILE A 95 1.16 7.73 -8.60
CA ILE A 95 2.54 7.73 -9.09
C ILE A 95 3.14 6.34 -8.95
N TYR A 96 3.02 5.71 -7.78
CA TYR A 96 3.57 4.38 -7.55
C TYR A 96 2.91 3.32 -8.42
N ILE A 97 1.57 3.36 -8.58
CA ILE A 97 0.86 2.43 -9.46
C ILE A 97 1.38 2.55 -10.89
N GLN A 98 1.50 3.77 -11.42
CA GLN A 98 2.03 3.99 -12.76
C GLN A 98 3.49 3.50 -12.88
N ALA A 99 4.35 3.86 -11.94
CA ALA A 99 5.77 3.56 -11.99
C ALA A 99 6.10 2.06 -11.84
N LEU A 100 5.26 1.30 -11.13
CA LEU A 100 5.54 -0.08 -10.75
C LEU A 100 4.69 -1.12 -11.46
N SER A 101 3.51 -0.78 -11.96
CA SER A 101 2.58 -1.76 -12.57
C SER A 101 2.42 -1.64 -14.08
N GLN A 102 2.83 -0.52 -14.69
CA GLN A 102 2.60 -0.29 -16.13
C GLN A 102 3.39 -1.24 -17.04
N HIS A 103 4.60 -1.64 -16.62
CA HIS A 103 5.56 -2.37 -17.47
C HIS A 103 5.92 -3.76 -16.94
N ARG A 104 5.27 -4.22 -15.86
CA ARG A 104 5.55 -5.50 -15.23
C ARG A 104 4.35 -6.02 -14.44
N PRO A 105 4.23 -7.35 -14.27
CA PRO A 105 3.28 -7.93 -13.33
C PRO A 105 3.52 -7.43 -11.90
N VAL A 106 2.44 -7.45 -11.10
CA VAL A 106 2.48 -7.14 -9.68
C VAL A 106 1.78 -8.24 -8.89
N ALA A 107 2.28 -8.50 -7.68
CA ALA A 107 1.61 -9.31 -6.68
C ALA A 107 0.61 -8.49 -5.88
N ARG A 108 -0.35 -9.17 -5.26
CA ARG A 108 -1.34 -8.57 -4.36
C ARG A 108 -1.38 -9.31 -3.04
N LEU A 109 -1.49 -8.57 -1.95
CA LEU A 109 -1.75 -9.14 -0.63
C LEU A 109 -3.20 -9.70 -0.57
N PRO A 110 -3.42 -10.83 0.12
CA PRO A 110 -4.76 -11.37 0.32
C PRO A 110 -5.66 -10.38 1.08
N ALA A 111 -6.82 -10.07 0.52
CA ALA A 111 -7.75 -9.09 1.10
C ALA A 111 -8.30 -9.49 2.48
N ASP A 112 -8.36 -10.79 2.78
CA ASP A 112 -8.86 -11.30 4.06
C ASP A 112 -7.80 -11.15 5.18
N THR A 113 -6.52 -11.20 4.82
CA THR A 113 -5.37 -11.07 5.74
C THR A 113 -4.96 -9.60 5.93
N TYR A 114 -5.10 -8.79 4.88
CA TYR A 114 -4.71 -7.37 4.82
C TYR A 114 -5.88 -6.43 4.44
N PRO A 115 -7.02 -6.46 5.16
CA PRO A 115 -8.23 -5.77 4.77
C PRO A 115 -8.15 -4.23 4.85
N LEU A 116 -8.85 -3.55 3.94
CA LEU A 116 -9.19 -2.10 4.05
C LEU A 116 -10.58 -1.88 4.68
N SER A 117 -11.38 -2.95 4.80
CA SER A 117 -12.74 -2.86 5.31
C SER A 117 -13.21 -4.16 5.91
N GLY A 118 -14.25 -4.08 6.74
CA GLY A 118 -14.72 -5.22 7.53
C GLY A 118 -14.08 -5.24 8.91
N PRO A 119 -14.57 -6.11 9.81
CA PRO A 119 -13.98 -6.30 11.13
C PRO A 119 -12.61 -6.99 11.04
N VAL A 120 -11.77 -6.79 12.04
CA VAL A 120 -10.57 -7.63 12.23
C VAL A 120 -10.98 -9.04 12.64
N GLY A 121 -10.46 -10.06 11.95
CA GLY A 121 -10.70 -11.47 12.22
C GLY A 121 -9.45 -12.20 12.73
N PRO A 122 -9.55 -13.51 13.04
CA PRO A 122 -8.42 -14.30 13.55
C PRO A 122 -7.21 -14.36 12.59
N GLU A 123 -7.47 -14.34 11.28
CA GLU A 123 -6.45 -14.40 10.23
C GLU A 123 -5.94 -13.02 9.80
N THR A 124 -6.45 -11.93 10.41
CA THR A 124 -6.04 -10.57 10.03
C THR A 124 -4.69 -10.24 10.63
N ILE A 125 -3.72 -9.89 9.78
CA ILE A 125 -2.39 -9.46 10.22
C ILE A 125 -2.35 -7.97 10.49
N CYS A 126 -2.92 -7.18 9.60
CA CYS A 126 -3.11 -5.77 9.82
C CYS A 126 -4.32 -5.28 9.05
N LYS A 127 -4.89 -4.17 9.52
CA LYS A 127 -6.03 -3.53 8.86
C LYS A 127 -5.67 -2.11 8.51
N HIS A 128 -5.97 -1.68 7.29
CA HIS A 128 -5.70 -0.32 6.86
C HIS A 128 -6.94 0.57 7.10
N TYR A 129 -6.80 1.53 8.01
CA TYR A 129 -7.85 2.47 8.40
C TYR A 129 -7.87 3.73 7.51
N THR A 130 -8.07 3.55 6.21
CA THR A 130 -8.17 4.65 5.23
C THR A 130 -9.22 5.69 5.62
N SER A 131 -8.98 6.97 5.36
CA SER A 131 -9.99 8.03 5.50
C SER A 131 -11.31 7.67 4.80
N PRO A 132 -12.49 7.93 5.41
CA PRO A 132 -12.73 8.67 6.65
C PRO A 132 -12.64 7.83 7.93
N LYS A 133 -12.21 6.56 7.86
CA LYS A 133 -12.25 5.62 8.99
C LYS A 133 -11.07 5.72 9.95
N ARG A 134 -10.25 6.76 9.83
CA ARG A 134 -9.14 6.98 10.77
C ARG A 134 -9.60 7.08 12.22
N GLU A 135 -10.82 7.54 12.47
CA GLU A 135 -11.38 7.53 13.82
C GLU A 135 -11.62 6.12 14.37
N GLN A 136 -11.92 5.14 13.50
CA GLN A 136 -12.06 3.73 13.89
C GLN A 136 -10.73 3.13 14.34
N LEU A 137 -9.59 3.70 13.92
CA LEU A 137 -8.28 3.30 14.44
C LEU A 137 -8.23 3.44 15.97
N TRP A 138 -8.83 4.52 16.51
CA TRP A 138 -8.85 4.77 17.95
C TRP A 138 -9.80 3.82 18.70
N LEU A 139 -10.90 3.43 18.06
CA LEU A 139 -11.92 2.58 18.66
C LEU A 139 -11.62 1.09 18.57
N GLU A 140 -10.93 0.64 17.51
CA GLU A 140 -10.65 -0.78 17.26
C GLU A 140 -9.14 -1.04 17.28
N GLY A 141 -8.37 -0.26 16.50
CA GLY A 141 -6.93 -0.45 16.34
C GLY A 141 -6.11 -0.29 17.62
N VAL A 142 -6.41 0.71 18.45
CA VAL A 142 -5.69 0.91 19.73
C VAL A 142 -5.93 -0.24 20.71
N HIS A 143 -7.14 -0.80 20.76
CA HIS A 143 -7.42 -1.96 21.59
C HIS A 143 -6.64 -3.20 21.11
N LEU A 144 -6.50 -3.38 19.79
CA LEU A 144 -5.69 -4.44 19.22
C LEU A 144 -4.21 -4.28 19.58
N LEU A 145 -3.65 -3.08 19.38
CA LEU A 145 -2.25 -2.79 19.71
C LEU A 145 -1.95 -3.01 21.20
N LYS A 146 -2.89 -2.71 22.10
CA LYS A 146 -2.72 -2.93 23.54
C LYS A 146 -2.48 -4.41 23.85
N ASN A 147 -3.21 -5.31 23.21
CA ASN A 147 -3.06 -6.77 23.43
C ASN A 147 -1.74 -7.30 22.85
N THR A 148 -1.22 -6.69 21.79
CA THR A 148 0.04 -7.10 21.16
C THR A 148 1.27 -6.54 21.87
N LEU A 149 1.22 -5.29 22.34
CA LEU A 149 2.37 -4.60 22.96
C LEU A 149 2.50 -4.83 24.47
N LEU A 150 1.39 -5.10 25.14
CA LEU A 150 1.34 -5.36 26.58
C LEU A 150 0.67 -6.73 26.79
N PRO A 151 1.36 -7.83 26.47
CA PRO A 151 0.87 -9.15 26.82
C PRO A 151 0.71 -9.20 28.35
N SER A 152 -0.52 -9.45 28.80
CA SER A 152 -0.88 -9.65 30.20
C SER A 152 -0.17 -10.83 30.83
#